data_AF-A0A660L5U4-F1
#
_entry.id   AF-A0A660L5U4-F1
#
_cell.length_a   1.000
_cell.length_b   1.000
_cell.length_c   1.000
_cell.angle_alpha   90.00
_cell.angle_beta   90.00
_cell.angle_gamma   90.00
#
_symmetry.space_group_name_H-M   'P 1'
#
loop_
_entity.id
_entity.type
_entity.pdbx_description
1 polymer ?
#
loop_
_entity_poly.entity_id
_entity_poly.type
_entity_poly.pdbx_seq_one_letter_code
_entity_poly.pdbx_strand_id
1 'polypeptide(L)'
;MNSHPASSAYRLYADGAVVSYLQWRSGAGWQLWRRGHGWRPVDEDAQPAHALDAAADALLGPPEAGPVRPARRCELHVRGLAADVVPVAFPETITVRTGDVSILSGDFDDRGLNRIVRRVALLGGGVLALFEEGPS
;
A
#
# COMPACT_ATOMS: atom_id res chain seq x y z
N MET A 1 12.53 -18.01 9.68
CA MET A 1 12.14 -18.27 8.27
C MET A 1 10.78 -17.66 8.07
N ASN A 2 10.71 -16.44 7.51
CA ASN A 2 9.44 -15.79 7.24
C ASN A 2 8.88 -16.38 5.95
N SER A 3 7.74 -17.05 6.04
CA SER A 3 7.04 -17.61 4.89
C SER A 3 6.48 -16.46 4.05
N HIS A 4 7.11 -16.17 2.90
CA HIS A 4 6.57 -15.24 1.92
C HIS A 4 5.36 -15.89 1.21
N PRO A 5 4.26 -15.15 0.97
CA PRO A 5 3.04 -15.73 0.42
C PRO A 5 3.29 -16.37 -0.96
N ALA A 6 2.60 -17.48 -1.23
CA ALA A 6 2.82 -18.37 -2.37
C ALA A 6 2.56 -17.77 -3.77
N SER A 7 2.13 -16.51 -3.86
CA SER A 7 2.23 -15.70 -5.07
C SER A 7 2.39 -14.21 -4.71
N SER A 8 3.61 -13.80 -4.41
CA SER A 8 3.95 -12.41 -4.07
C SER A 8 4.00 -11.50 -5.30
N ALA A 9 2.99 -11.57 -6.19
CA ALA A 9 2.89 -10.72 -7.38
C ALA A 9 1.65 -9.84 -7.26
N TYR A 10 1.86 -8.52 -7.18
CA TYR A 10 0.80 -7.51 -7.13
C TYR A 10 0.70 -6.79 -8.46
N ARG A 11 -0.54 -6.64 -8.95
CA ARG A 11 -0.84 -5.71 -10.04
C ARG A 11 -0.90 -4.31 -9.46
N LEU A 12 -0.22 -3.37 -10.10
CA LEU A 12 -0.21 -1.97 -9.69
C LEU A 12 -0.99 -1.13 -10.70
N TYR A 13 -1.79 -0.22 -10.17
CA TYR A 13 -2.77 0.56 -10.91
C TYR A 13 -2.44 2.06 -10.85
N ALA A 14 -2.76 2.76 -11.94
CA ALA A 14 -2.92 4.21 -11.98
C ALA A 14 -4.14 4.52 -12.85
N ASP A 15 -5.00 5.42 -12.41
CA ASP A 15 -6.25 5.78 -13.09
C ASP A 15 -7.11 4.57 -13.52
N GLY A 16 -7.16 3.54 -12.68
CA GLY A 16 -7.93 2.31 -12.92
C GLY A 16 -7.32 1.34 -13.93
N ALA A 17 -6.18 1.66 -14.55
CA ALA A 17 -5.46 0.79 -15.46
C ALA A 17 -4.25 0.13 -14.79
N VAL A 18 -3.97 -1.13 -15.12
CA VAL A 18 -2.73 -1.79 -14.69
C VAL A 18 -1.55 -1.14 -15.41
N VAL A 19 -0.65 -0.53 -14.65
CA VAL A 19 0.55 0.15 -15.18
C VAL A 19 1.83 -0.62 -14.89
N SER A 20 1.82 -1.50 -13.88
CA SER A 20 3.02 -2.19 -13.42
C SER A 20 2.70 -3.47 -12.64
N TYR A 21 3.75 -4.26 -12.36
CA TYR A 21 3.70 -5.43 -11.50
C TYR A 21 4.82 -5.35 -10.45
N LEU A 22 4.48 -5.62 -9.20
CA LEU A 22 5.45 -5.79 -8.11
C LEU A 22 5.53 -7.28 -7.78
N GLN A 23 6.72 -7.88 -7.86
CA GLN A 23 6.90 -9.30 -7.65
C GLN A 23 8.09 -9.62 -6.75
N TRP A 24 7.89 -10.44 -5.73
CA TRP A 24 9.00 -11.04 -4.99
C TRP A 24 9.67 -12.12 -5.81
N ARG A 25 11.00 -12.14 -5.82
CA ARG A 25 11.81 -13.17 -6.45
C ARG A 25 12.85 -13.68 -5.46
N SER A 26 12.83 -15.00 -5.23
CA SER A 26 13.81 -15.64 -4.34
C SER A 26 15.23 -15.31 -4.79
N GLY A 27 16.06 -14.83 -3.85
CA GLY A 27 17.45 -14.44 -4.09
C GLY A 27 17.65 -13.07 -4.76
N ALA A 28 16.59 -12.33 -5.10
CA ALA A 28 16.66 -11.00 -5.70
C ALA A 28 15.66 -9.98 -5.11
N GLY A 29 14.90 -10.41 -4.10
CA GLY A 29 13.86 -9.65 -3.42
C GLY A 29 12.75 -9.06 -4.29
N TRP A 30 12.25 -7.88 -3.92
CA TRP A 30 11.14 -7.23 -4.63
C TRP A 30 11.60 -6.59 -5.93
N GLN A 31 10.91 -6.93 -7.01
CA GLN A 31 11.13 -6.36 -8.33
C GLN A 31 9.88 -5.69 -8.87
N LEU A 32 10.06 -4.53 -9.48
CA LEU A 32 9.03 -3.76 -10.17
C LEU A 32 9.21 -3.89 -11.67
N TRP A 33 8.17 -4.29 -12.38
CA TRP A 33 8.19 -4.26 -13.84
C TRP A 33 7.86 -2.86 -14.35
N ARG A 34 8.76 -2.27 -15.14
CA ARG A 34 8.49 -1.02 -15.84
C ARG A 34 8.45 -1.24 -17.33
N ARG A 35 7.40 -0.73 -17.99
CA ARG A 35 7.29 -0.74 -19.45
C ARG A 35 8.54 -0.08 -20.06
N GLY A 36 9.16 -0.75 -21.03
CA GLY A 36 10.39 -0.28 -21.70
C GLY A 36 11.70 -0.54 -20.96
N HIS A 37 11.69 -0.78 -19.64
CA HIS A 37 12.91 -0.99 -18.84
C HIS A 37 13.03 -2.39 -18.20
N GLY A 38 11.96 -3.19 -18.28
CA GLY A 38 11.88 -4.52 -17.73
C GLY A 38 11.76 -4.53 -16.21
N TRP A 39 12.12 -5.64 -15.60
CA TRP A 39 12.16 -5.80 -14.15
C TRP A 39 13.32 -5.00 -13.55
N ARG A 40 13.04 -4.24 -12.49
CA ARG A 40 14.02 -3.45 -11.74
C ARG A 40 13.89 -3.78 -10.26
N PRO A 41 15.01 -3.92 -9.53
CA PRO A 41 14.96 -4.09 -8.09
C PRO A 41 14.31 -2.86 -7.44
N VAL A 42 13.50 -3.11 -6.43
CA VAL A 42 12.92 -2.09 -5.55
C VAL A 42 13.67 -2.10 -4.23
N ASP A 43 13.73 -3.28 -3.60
CA ASP A 43 14.44 -3.54 -2.35
C ASP A 43 14.54 -5.08 -2.16
N GLU A 44 15.70 -5.56 -1.73
CA GLU A 44 15.98 -6.99 -1.60
C GLU A 44 15.32 -7.63 -0.36
N ASP A 45 15.15 -6.85 0.72
CA ASP A 45 14.70 -7.34 2.04
C ASP A 45 13.46 -6.61 2.58
N ALA A 46 12.90 -5.67 1.81
CA ALA A 46 11.72 -4.93 2.22
C ALA A 46 10.55 -5.84 2.60
N GLN A 47 9.87 -5.47 3.68
CA GLN A 47 8.51 -5.95 3.93
C GLN A 47 7.60 -5.51 2.78
N PRO A 48 6.54 -6.28 2.46
CA PRO A 48 5.65 -5.98 1.33
C PRO A 48 5.09 -4.55 1.32
N ALA A 49 4.72 -4.02 2.48
CA ALA A 49 4.28 -2.63 2.65
C ALA A 49 5.35 -1.60 2.21
N HIS A 50 6.61 -1.80 2.59
CA HIS A 50 7.71 -0.93 2.16
C HIS A 50 8.01 -1.07 0.67
N ALA A 51 7.91 -2.28 0.12
CA ALA A 51 8.07 -2.51 -1.32
C ALA A 51 6.96 -1.80 -2.12
N LEU A 52 5.73 -1.74 -1.59
CA LEU A 52 4.62 -0.98 -2.18
C LEU A 52 4.87 0.53 -2.09
N ASP A 53 5.41 1.05 -0.98
CA ASP A 53 5.76 2.47 -0.85
C ASP A 53 6.82 2.86 -1.89
N ALA A 54 7.90 2.06 -2.00
CA ALA A 54 8.96 2.29 -2.96
C ALA A 54 8.46 2.14 -4.41
N ALA A 55 7.52 1.21 -4.68
CA ALA A 55 6.85 1.11 -5.97
C ALA A 55 5.97 2.32 -6.28
N ALA A 56 5.27 2.87 -5.28
CA ALA A 56 4.50 4.10 -5.43
C ALA A 56 5.42 5.28 -5.78
N ASP A 57 6.54 5.45 -5.06
CA ASP A 57 7.50 6.53 -5.33
C ASP A 57 8.13 6.40 -6.71
N ALA A 58 8.42 5.17 -7.11
CA ALA A 58 8.92 4.82 -8.43
C ALA A 58 7.97 5.23 -9.58
N LEU A 59 6.66 5.11 -9.38
CA LEU A 59 5.64 5.28 -10.42
C LEU A 59 4.98 6.66 -10.39
N LEU A 60 4.75 7.20 -9.20
CA LEU A 60 4.00 8.43 -8.94
C LEU A 60 4.89 9.60 -8.51
N GLY A 61 6.18 9.33 -8.22
CA GLY A 61 7.08 10.29 -7.59
C GLY A 61 6.94 10.32 -6.06
N PRO A 62 7.91 10.90 -5.35
CA PRO A 62 7.86 11.00 -3.89
C PRO A 62 6.64 11.82 -3.44
N PRO A 63 6.06 11.55 -2.26
CA PRO A 63 4.95 12.34 -1.75
C PRO A 63 5.37 13.80 -1.55
N GLU A 64 4.46 14.73 -1.86
CA GLU A 64 4.67 16.14 -1.57
C GLU A 64 4.87 16.35 -0.07
N ALA A 65 5.82 17.24 0.29
CA ALA A 65 6.07 17.58 1.67
C ALA A 65 4.91 18.41 2.23
N GLY A 66 4.00 17.75 2.95
CA GLY A 66 2.93 18.40 3.70
C GLY A 66 3.39 18.88 5.10
N PRO A 67 2.56 19.70 5.78
CA PRO A 67 2.78 20.06 7.17
C PRO A 67 2.85 18.80 8.06
N VAL A 68 3.73 18.81 9.05
CA VAL A 68 3.85 17.69 10.00
C VAL A 68 2.82 17.90 11.11
N ARG A 69 1.72 17.14 11.06
CA ARG A 69 0.75 17.04 12.15
C ARG A 69 1.07 15.83 13.04
N PRO A 70 0.74 15.89 14.34
CA PRO A 70 0.88 14.73 15.22
C PRO A 70 0.01 13.57 14.73
N ALA A 71 0.42 12.35 15.09
CA ALA A 71 -0.36 11.16 14.82
C ALA A 71 -1.72 11.24 15.51
N ARG A 72 -2.76 10.82 14.79
CA ARG A 72 -4.13 10.77 15.28
C ARG A 72 -4.77 9.45 14.89
N ARG A 73 -5.75 9.02 15.69
CA ARG A 73 -6.50 7.82 15.41
C ARG A 73 -7.45 8.06 14.24
N CYS A 74 -7.29 7.27 13.19
CA CYS A 74 -8.12 7.34 12.00
C CYS A 74 -8.73 5.98 11.67
N GLU A 75 -9.88 6.03 11.00
CA GLU A 75 -10.50 4.88 10.36
C GLU A 75 -10.70 5.18 8.87
N LEU A 76 -10.10 4.37 8.00
CA LEU A 76 -10.24 4.47 6.56
C LEU A 76 -11.14 3.36 6.06
N HIS A 77 -12.23 3.75 5.41
CA HIS A 77 -13.11 2.80 4.73
C HIS A 77 -12.65 2.68 3.28
N VAL A 78 -12.19 1.50 2.90
CA VAL A 78 -11.61 1.24 1.58
C VAL A 78 -12.35 0.11 0.89
N ARG A 79 -12.47 0.20 -0.44
CA ARG A 79 -13.08 -0.85 -1.28
C ARG A 79 -12.11 -1.35 -2.34
N GLY A 80 -12.44 -2.50 -2.92
CA GLY A 80 -11.75 -3.02 -4.11
C GLY A 80 -10.42 -3.71 -3.83
N LEU A 81 -10.05 -3.89 -2.57
CA LEU A 81 -8.85 -4.63 -2.18
C LEU A 81 -9.15 -6.11 -1.99
N ALA A 82 -8.29 -6.95 -2.55
CA ALA A 82 -8.33 -8.40 -2.36
C ALA A 82 -8.02 -8.74 -0.89
N ALA A 83 -8.79 -9.68 -0.31
CA ALA A 83 -8.76 -9.95 1.13
C ALA A 83 -7.40 -10.46 1.64
N ASP A 84 -6.67 -11.18 0.80
CA ASP A 84 -5.33 -11.71 1.05
C ASP A 84 -4.23 -10.64 0.97
N VAL A 85 -4.46 -9.56 0.22
CA VAL A 85 -3.51 -8.45 0.08
C VAL A 85 -3.52 -7.55 1.31
N VAL A 86 -4.70 -7.32 1.91
CA VAL A 86 -4.88 -6.34 3.00
C VAL A 86 -3.92 -6.54 4.19
N PRO A 87 -3.82 -7.73 4.83
CA PRO A 87 -2.92 -7.89 5.98
C PRO A 87 -1.44 -7.73 5.63
N VAL A 88 -1.09 -7.86 4.35
CA VAL A 88 0.29 -7.78 3.86
C VAL A 88 0.68 -6.35 3.47
N ALA A 89 -0.26 -5.62 2.87
CA ALA A 89 -0.06 -4.24 2.41
C ALA A 89 -0.25 -3.19 3.51
N PHE A 90 -0.99 -3.52 4.57
CA PHE A 90 -1.35 -2.61 5.66
C PHE A 90 -1.06 -3.21 7.05
N PRO A 91 0.17 -3.71 7.31
CA PRO A 91 0.53 -4.37 8.57
C PRO A 91 0.44 -3.43 9.80
N GLU A 92 0.50 -2.11 9.59
CA GLU A 92 0.36 -1.11 10.65
C GLU A 92 -1.09 -0.86 11.08
N THR A 93 -2.07 -1.53 10.45
CA THR A 93 -3.50 -1.28 10.66
C THR A 93 -4.19 -2.46 11.31
N ILE A 94 -5.19 -2.17 12.15
CA ILE A 94 -6.22 -3.13 12.52
C ILE A 94 -7.22 -3.16 11.37
N THR A 95 -7.39 -4.33 10.76
CA THR A 95 -8.31 -4.50 9.63
C THR A 95 -9.58 -5.22 10.06
N VAL A 96 -10.73 -4.63 9.72
CA VAL A 96 -12.03 -5.32 9.70
C VAL A 96 -12.54 -5.40 8.27
N ARG A 97 -13.14 -6.51 7.87
CA ARG A 97 -13.74 -6.66 6.54
C ARG A 97 -15.24 -6.94 6.64
N THR A 98 -16.01 -6.26 5.81
CA THR A 98 -17.45 -6.47 5.66
C THR A 98 -17.80 -6.40 4.18
N GLY A 99 -18.05 -7.56 3.56
CA GLY A 99 -18.28 -7.66 2.12
C GLY A 99 -17.05 -7.24 1.30
N ASP A 100 -17.24 -6.23 0.44
CA ASP A 100 -16.22 -5.63 -0.42
C ASP A 100 -15.49 -4.44 0.22
N VAL A 101 -15.90 -4.05 1.43
CA VAL A 101 -15.30 -2.96 2.21
C VAL A 101 -14.35 -3.52 3.27
N SER A 102 -13.17 -2.93 3.36
CA SER A 102 -12.22 -3.09 4.46
C SER A 102 -12.12 -1.78 5.23
N ILE A 103 -12.12 -1.87 6.55
CA ILE A 103 -11.87 -0.75 7.46
C ILE A 103 -10.42 -0.92 7.95
N LEU A 104 -9.60 0.09 7.71
CA LEU A 104 -8.22 0.16 8.16
C LEU A 104 -8.15 1.20 9.29
N SER A 105 -7.96 0.74 10.52
CA SER A 105 -7.88 1.60 11.70
C SER A 105 -6.46 1.63 12.27
N GLY A 106 -5.99 2.80 12.70
CA GLY A 106 -4.66 2.98 13.28
C GLY A 106 -4.35 4.42 13.63
N ASP A 107 -3.18 4.65 14.22
CA ASP A 107 -2.66 5.98 14.49
C ASP A 107 -1.76 6.42 13.33
N PHE A 108 -2.14 7.51 12.65
CA PHE A 108 -1.40 8.02 11.50
C PHE A 108 -1.08 9.50 11.65
N ASP A 109 0.16 9.86 11.35
CA ASP A 109 0.49 11.23 10.94
C ASP A 109 0.10 11.43 9.46
N ASP A 110 0.22 12.67 8.97
CA ASP A 110 -0.16 12.98 7.58
C ASP A 110 0.68 12.18 6.54
N ARG A 111 1.91 11.79 6.89
CA ARG A 111 2.79 10.97 6.04
C ARG A 111 2.35 9.51 6.01
N GLY A 112 2.01 8.94 7.15
CA GLY A 112 1.46 7.60 7.30
C GLY A 112 0.15 7.49 6.53
N LEU A 113 -0.75 8.46 6.71
CA LEU A 113 -2.01 8.50 6.00
C LEU A 113 -1.82 8.58 4.48
N ASN A 114 -0.90 9.44 4.01
CA ASN A 114 -0.58 9.54 2.59
C ASN A 114 -0.05 8.21 2.03
N ARG A 115 0.81 7.50 2.75
CA ARG A 115 1.29 6.16 2.37
C ARG A 115 0.16 5.15 2.26
N ILE A 116 -0.73 5.07 3.25
CA ILE A 116 -1.89 4.16 3.22
C ILE A 116 -2.77 4.46 2.00
N VAL A 117 -3.13 5.73 1.77
CA VAL A 117 -3.96 6.14 0.63
C VAL A 117 -3.29 5.79 -0.70
N ARG A 118 -1.98 6.03 -0.83
CA ARG A 118 -1.21 5.67 -2.03
C ARG A 118 -1.19 4.16 -2.25
N ARG A 119 -0.99 3.34 -1.21
CA ARG A 119 -1.05 1.87 -1.32
C ARG A 119 -2.44 1.39 -1.75
N VAL A 120 -3.51 1.95 -1.18
CA VAL A 120 -4.89 1.64 -1.57
C VAL A 120 -5.09 1.90 -3.07
N ALA A 121 -4.75 3.11 -3.53
CA ALA A 121 -4.89 3.49 -4.94
C ALA A 121 -4.02 2.63 -5.86
N LEU A 122 -2.76 2.40 -5.48
CA LEU A 122 -1.80 1.61 -6.24
C LEU A 122 -2.25 0.15 -6.39
N LEU A 123 -2.98 -0.39 -5.43
CA LEU A 123 -3.54 -1.74 -5.48
C LEU A 123 -4.91 -1.81 -6.19
N GLY A 124 -5.36 -0.70 -6.80
CA GLY A 124 -6.64 -0.61 -7.51
C GLY A 124 -7.85 -0.42 -6.58
N GLY A 125 -7.62 -0.18 -5.29
CA GLY A 125 -8.65 0.14 -4.33
C GLY A 125 -9.05 1.61 -4.36
N GLY A 126 -10.10 1.94 -3.60
CA GLY A 126 -10.55 3.33 -3.43
C GLY A 126 -10.92 3.62 -1.98
N VAL A 127 -10.57 4.82 -1.52
CA VAL A 127 -11.01 5.34 -0.21
C VAL A 127 -12.42 5.88 -0.36
N LEU A 128 -13.34 5.39 0.47
CA LEU A 128 -14.74 5.81 0.52
C LEU A 128 -14.97 6.88 1.58
N ALA A 129 -14.30 6.75 2.73
CA ALA A 129 -14.42 7.68 3.84
C ALA A 129 -13.17 7.62 4.72
N LEU A 130 -12.90 8.75 5.39
CA LEU A 130 -11.92 8.90 6.45
C LEU A 130 -12.64 9.48 7.66
N PHE A 131 -12.57 8.78 8.78
CA PHE A 131 -13.03 9.26 10.07
C PHE A 131 -11.81 9.51 10.95
N GLU A 132 -11.82 10.65 11.62
CA GLU A 132 -10.78 11.04 12.58
C GLU A 132 -11.43 11.13 13.94
N GLU A 133 -10.84 10.50 14.96
CA GLU A 133 -11.25 10.74 16.34
C GLU A 133 -10.79 12.16 16.71
N GLY A 134 -11.77 13.07 16.89
CA GLY A 134 -11.49 14.44 17.30
C GLY A 134 -10.84 14.50 18.69
N PRO A 135 -10.15 15.59 19.04
CA PRO A 135 -9.67 15.77 20.40
C PRO A 135 -10.89 15.78 21.34
N SER A 136 -10.97 14.76 22.19
CA SER A 136 -11.90 14.68 23.31
C SER A 136 -11.70 15.81 24.29
#